data_AF-A0A7X7N6D6-F1
#
_entry.id   AF-A0A7X7N6D6-F1
#
_cell.length_a   1.000
_cell.length_b   1.000
_cell.length_c   1.000
_cell.angle_alpha   90.00
_cell.angle_beta   90.00
_cell.angle_gamma   90.00
#
_symmetry.space_group_name_H-M   'P 1'
#
loop_
_entity.id
_entity.type
_entity.pdbx_description
1 polymer ?
#
loop_
_entity_poly.entity_id
_entity_poly.type
_entity_poly.pdbx_seq_one_letter_code
_entity_poly.pdbx_strand_id
1 'polypeptide(L)'
;MKHAIPTLGMILACLFFAACVGVTPPQRPVAYMVPTVKSIDSLDALKPCNISAQEVSELLEKLQILNQLKASGMLDIELDVVARGLTNRGFAEIDARRAKGSLTWIAFSAIDSQKLEIVARFKNMPPKHLTQDLLPVSNPSLETLRACASPNAAVIRVLAKQTQFGSLELVQQQNPREKFSTLRWIVNHPTR
;
A
#
# COMPACT_ATOMS: atom_id res chain seq x y z
N MET A 1 45.78 -17.60 48.72
CA MET A 1 45.94 -16.81 47.47
C MET A 1 45.03 -17.38 46.41
N LYS A 2 44.19 -16.53 45.80
CA LYS A 2 43.73 -16.50 44.38
C LYS A 2 43.21 -17.83 43.77
N HIS A 3 42.03 -17.93 43.15
CA HIS A 3 41.42 -17.03 42.18
C HIS A 3 39.90 -17.18 42.17
N ALA A 4 39.25 -16.04 42.01
CA ALA A 4 37.83 -15.87 41.80
C ALA A 4 37.53 -15.78 40.28
N ILE A 5 36.26 -16.06 39.93
CA ILE A 5 35.53 -15.53 38.75
C ILE A 5 35.96 -16.06 37.36
N PRO A 6 35.43 -17.21 36.90
CA PRO A 6 35.27 -17.49 35.46
C PRO A 6 33.82 -17.36 34.97
N THR A 7 32.83 -17.27 35.86
CA THR A 7 31.40 -17.34 35.51
C THR A 7 30.81 -16.00 35.03
N LEU A 8 31.27 -14.86 35.54
CA LEU A 8 30.75 -13.56 35.14
C LEU A 8 31.12 -13.19 33.69
N GLY A 9 32.34 -13.53 33.26
CA GLY A 9 32.81 -13.26 31.90
C GLY A 9 32.07 -14.04 30.83
N MET A 10 31.65 -15.27 31.14
CA MET A 10 30.90 -16.13 30.22
C MET A 10 29.44 -15.68 30.08
N ILE A 11 28.79 -15.28 31.18
CA ILE A 11 27.42 -14.73 31.16
C ILE A 11 27.39 -13.40 30.38
N LEU A 12 28.38 -12.53 30.60
CA LEU A 12 28.48 -11.27 29.88
C LEU A 12 28.70 -11.48 28.37
N ALA A 13 29.54 -12.44 27.98
CA ALA A 13 29.72 -12.81 26.58
C ALA A 13 28.41 -13.33 25.94
N CYS A 14 27.65 -14.20 26.62
CA CYS A 14 26.36 -14.68 26.12
C CYS A 14 25.33 -13.55 25.94
N LEU A 15 25.32 -12.56 26.84
CA LEU A 15 24.45 -11.38 26.72
C LEU A 15 24.86 -10.47 25.54
N PHE A 16 26.15 -10.34 25.26
CA PHE A 16 26.64 -9.58 24.10
C PHE A 16 26.30 -10.24 22.75
N PHE A 17 26.30 -11.58 22.67
CA PHE A 17 25.90 -12.28 21.43
C PHE A 17 24.39 -12.29 21.20
N ALA A 18 23.57 -12.24 22.25
CA ALA A 18 22.11 -12.13 22.13
C ALA A 18 21.63 -10.71 21.75
N ALA A 19 22.46 -9.67 21.95
CA ALA A 19 22.11 -8.28 21.67
C ALA A 19 22.17 -7.90 20.18
N CYS A 20 22.65 -8.79 19.31
CA CYS A 20 22.81 -8.56 17.87
C CYS A 20 21.85 -9.37 17.00
N VAL A 21 20.64 -9.68 17.49
CA VAL A 21 19.59 -10.24 16.62
C VAL A 21 19.05 -9.11 15.73
N GLY A 22 19.58 -9.01 14.51
CA GLY A 22 19.08 -8.08 13.51
C GLY A 22 17.58 -8.33 13.28
N VAL A 23 16.76 -7.30 13.49
CA VAL A 23 15.33 -7.36 13.19
C VAL A 23 15.18 -7.56 11.68
N THR A 24 14.85 -8.79 11.28
CA THR A 24 14.60 -9.09 9.87
C THR A 24 13.20 -8.59 9.53
N PRO A 25 13.06 -7.70 8.54
CA PRO A 25 11.76 -7.18 8.16
C PRO A 25 10.87 -8.30 7.59
N PRO A 26 9.55 -8.23 7.84
CA PRO A 26 8.61 -9.25 7.40
C PRO A 26 8.60 -9.41 5.88
N GLN A 27 8.51 -10.66 5.42
CA GLN A 27 8.42 -11.03 4.00
C GLN A 27 6.96 -11.22 3.55
N ARG A 28 6.08 -10.36 4.06
CA ARG A 28 4.62 -10.36 3.81
C ARG A 28 4.14 -8.92 3.70
N PRO A 29 2.95 -8.66 3.14
CA PRO A 29 2.36 -7.34 3.18
C PRO A 29 2.12 -6.88 4.62
N VAL A 30 2.43 -5.61 4.89
CA VAL A 30 2.28 -4.97 6.20
C VAL A 30 1.72 -3.57 6.02
N ALA A 31 0.75 -3.22 6.87
CA ALA A 31 0.19 -1.90 6.91
C ALA A 31 1.07 -0.94 7.72
N TYR A 32 1.28 0.26 7.19
CA TYR A 32 1.98 1.36 7.84
C TYR A 32 1.08 2.60 7.91
N MET A 33 1.23 3.35 9.00
CA MET A 33 0.58 4.65 9.21
C MET A 33 1.49 5.83 8.85
N VAL A 34 2.72 5.55 8.43
CA VAL A 34 3.69 6.56 7.98
C VAL A 34 3.76 6.47 6.46
N PRO A 35 3.57 7.59 5.73
CA PRO A 35 3.58 7.56 4.27
C PRO A 35 4.97 7.20 3.75
N THR A 36 5.04 6.25 2.83
CA THR A 36 6.25 6.05 2.02
C THR A 36 6.03 6.38 0.55
N VAL A 37 4.77 6.59 0.14
CA VAL A 37 4.39 6.83 -1.26
C VAL A 37 3.68 8.17 -1.52
N LYS A 38 3.32 8.94 -0.48
CA LYS A 38 2.79 10.31 -0.60
C LYS A 38 3.70 11.32 0.11
N SER A 39 3.77 12.54 -0.39
CA SER A 39 4.47 13.63 0.30
C SER A 39 3.71 14.05 1.56
N ILE A 40 4.42 14.61 2.54
CA ILE A 40 3.84 15.12 3.78
C ILE A 40 2.78 16.18 3.47
N ASP A 41 3.07 17.12 2.57
CA ASP A 41 2.12 18.18 2.16
C ASP A 41 0.80 17.61 1.60
N SER A 42 0.86 16.44 0.93
CA SER A 42 -0.34 15.79 0.41
C SER A 42 -1.21 15.19 1.51
N LEU A 43 -0.62 14.86 2.66
CA LEU A 43 -1.34 14.29 3.79
C LEU A 43 -2.13 15.34 4.58
N ASP A 44 -1.62 16.56 4.68
CA ASP A 44 -2.28 17.64 5.42
C ASP A 44 -3.65 18.03 4.81
N ALA A 45 -3.84 17.74 3.52
CA ALA A 45 -5.10 17.95 2.82
C ALA A 45 -6.13 16.81 3.03
N LEU A 46 -5.72 15.67 3.58
CA LEU A 46 -6.59 14.50 3.76
C LEU A 46 -7.48 14.65 5.00
N LYS A 47 -8.67 14.08 4.94
CA LYS A 47 -9.63 14.14 6.05
C LYS A 47 -9.79 12.77 6.71
N PRO A 48 -9.88 12.70 8.04
CA PRO A 48 -10.35 11.51 8.73
C PRO A 48 -11.61 10.91 8.08
N CYS A 49 -11.58 9.59 7.86
CA CYS A 49 -12.71 8.83 7.31
C CYS A 49 -13.01 7.67 8.24
N ASN A 50 -14.19 7.69 8.84
CA ASN A 50 -14.63 6.62 9.73
C ASN A 50 -14.97 5.37 8.91
N ILE A 51 -14.14 4.35 9.04
CA ILE A 51 -14.27 3.09 8.32
C ILE A 51 -13.79 1.95 9.20
N SER A 52 -14.54 0.85 9.23
CA SER A 52 -14.17 -0.36 9.96
C SER A 52 -13.23 -1.26 9.15
N ALA A 53 -12.49 -2.14 9.83
CA ALA A 53 -11.66 -3.15 9.17
C ALA A 53 -12.47 -4.07 8.23
N GLN A 54 -13.73 -4.36 8.60
CA GLN A 54 -14.67 -5.12 7.78
C GLN A 54 -15.02 -4.38 6.48
N GLU A 55 -15.30 -3.08 6.55
CA GLU A 55 -15.58 -2.26 5.36
C GLU A 55 -14.35 -2.13 4.46
N VAL A 56 -13.14 -2.02 5.04
CA VAL A 56 -11.88 -2.09 4.28
C VAL A 56 -11.75 -3.45 3.58
N SER A 57 -12.06 -4.55 4.27
CA SER A 57 -12.03 -5.90 3.71
C SER A 57 -12.98 -6.02 2.51
N GLU A 58 -14.24 -5.66 2.69
CA GLU A 58 -15.27 -5.69 1.65
C GLU A 58 -14.90 -4.82 0.45
N LEU A 59 -14.29 -3.66 0.70
CA LEU A 59 -13.79 -2.81 -0.36
C LEU A 59 -12.67 -3.49 -1.14
N LEU A 60 -11.66 -4.07 -0.48
CA LEU A 60 -10.58 -4.78 -1.14
C LEU A 60 -11.04 -6.06 -1.86
N GLU A 61 -12.08 -6.73 -1.38
CA GLU A 61 -12.74 -7.84 -2.07
C GLU A 61 -13.45 -7.37 -3.35
N LYS A 62 -14.23 -6.29 -3.27
CA LYS A 62 -14.89 -5.67 -4.43
C LYS A 62 -13.88 -5.24 -5.48
N LEU A 63 -12.73 -4.72 -5.05
CA LEU A 63 -11.61 -4.37 -5.94
C LEU A 63 -10.79 -5.57 -6.42
N GLN A 64 -11.09 -6.79 -5.94
CA GLN A 64 -10.41 -8.04 -6.24
C GLN A 64 -8.91 -8.05 -5.88
N ILE A 65 -8.52 -7.27 -4.88
CA ILE A 65 -7.14 -7.17 -4.38
C ILE A 65 -6.94 -7.98 -3.11
N LEU A 66 -7.98 -8.17 -2.28
CA LEU A 66 -7.83 -8.84 -0.97
C LEU A 66 -7.20 -10.23 -1.10
N ASN A 67 -7.70 -11.04 -2.04
CA ASN A 67 -7.18 -12.40 -2.27
C ASN A 67 -5.69 -12.40 -2.66
N GLN A 68 -5.21 -11.39 -3.38
CA GLN A 68 -3.80 -11.27 -3.75
C GLN A 68 -2.93 -10.94 -2.52
N LEU A 69 -3.42 -10.05 -1.65
CA LEU A 69 -2.75 -9.74 -0.38
C LEU A 69 -2.68 -10.96 0.53
N LYS A 70 -3.79 -11.69 0.67
CA LYS A 70 -3.88 -12.92 1.46
C LYS A 70 -2.99 -14.03 0.93
N ALA A 71 -2.98 -14.25 -0.39
CA ALA A 71 -2.08 -15.21 -1.04
C ALA A 71 -0.59 -14.85 -0.84
N SER A 72 -0.29 -13.56 -0.62
CA SER A 72 1.06 -13.07 -0.31
C SER A 72 1.40 -13.12 1.19
N GLY A 73 0.50 -13.65 2.03
CA GLY A 73 0.71 -13.83 3.47
C GLY A 73 0.28 -12.66 4.36
N MET A 74 -0.56 -11.74 3.86
CA MET A 74 -1.07 -10.63 4.68
C MET A 74 -1.97 -11.16 5.82
N LEU A 75 -1.72 -10.68 7.04
CA LEU A 75 -2.54 -11.00 8.21
C LEU A 75 -3.82 -10.13 8.24
N ASP A 76 -4.90 -10.62 8.85
CA ASP A 76 -6.15 -9.85 9.01
C ASP A 76 -5.95 -8.56 9.80
N ILE A 77 -5.08 -8.57 10.83
CA ILE A 77 -4.79 -7.41 11.67
C ILE A 77 -4.27 -6.20 10.89
N GLU A 78 -3.71 -6.41 9.69
CA GLU A 78 -3.26 -5.30 8.84
C GLU A 78 -4.46 -4.45 8.36
N LEU A 79 -5.66 -5.03 8.24
CA LEU A 79 -6.89 -4.30 7.90
C LEU A 79 -7.31 -3.38 9.05
N ASP A 80 -7.13 -3.79 10.31
CA ASP A 80 -7.37 -2.93 11.48
C ASP A 80 -6.43 -1.73 11.50
N VAL A 81 -5.17 -1.92 11.09
CA VAL A 81 -4.19 -0.83 10.98
C VAL A 81 -4.60 0.15 9.88
N VAL A 82 -5.07 -0.35 8.73
CA VAL A 82 -5.58 0.48 7.63
C VAL A 82 -6.80 1.30 8.08
N ALA A 83 -7.79 0.65 8.69
CA ALA A 83 -8.99 1.30 9.21
C ALA A 83 -8.65 2.41 10.22
N ARG A 84 -7.69 2.15 11.12
CA ARG A 84 -7.20 3.13 12.09
C ARG A 84 -6.48 4.30 11.43
N GLY A 85 -5.64 4.04 10.42
CA GLY A 85 -4.95 5.09 9.66
C GLY A 85 -5.93 6.04 8.97
N LEU A 86 -6.94 5.46 8.29
CA LEU A 86 -8.01 6.21 7.64
C LEU A 86 -8.86 7.00 8.64
N THR A 87 -9.24 6.38 9.76
CA THR A 87 -10.04 7.03 10.80
C THR A 87 -9.31 8.18 11.48
N ASN A 88 -8.00 8.07 11.68
CA ASN A 88 -7.25 9.09 12.42
C ASN A 88 -6.67 10.19 11.53
N ARG A 89 -6.28 9.87 10.29
CA ARG A 89 -5.48 10.76 9.44
C ARG A 89 -5.96 10.81 7.99
N GLY A 90 -6.98 10.05 7.63
CA GLY A 90 -7.41 9.93 6.24
C GLY A 90 -6.41 9.21 5.34
N PHE A 91 -5.41 8.52 5.90
CA PHE A 91 -4.38 7.85 5.12
C PHE A 91 -3.94 6.52 5.75
N ALA A 92 -3.71 5.54 4.89
CA ALA A 92 -3.02 4.30 5.24
C ALA A 92 -2.26 3.75 4.03
N GLU A 93 -1.25 2.92 4.28
CA GLU A 93 -0.48 2.26 3.24
C GLU A 93 -0.29 0.79 3.61
N ILE A 94 -0.37 -0.12 2.64
CA ILE A 94 0.10 -1.50 2.75
C ILE A 94 1.34 -1.65 1.87
N ASP A 95 2.49 -1.93 2.46
CA ASP A 95 3.72 -2.22 1.74
C ASP A 95 3.82 -3.72 1.47
N ALA A 96 3.98 -4.10 0.21
CA ALA A 96 4.16 -5.48 -0.24
C ALA A 96 5.49 -5.68 -1.00
N ARG A 97 6.43 -4.72 -0.95
CA ARG A 97 7.70 -4.77 -1.70
C ARG A 97 8.50 -6.04 -1.42
N ARG A 98 8.49 -6.48 -0.17
CA ARG A 98 9.21 -7.66 0.33
C ARG A 98 8.37 -8.95 0.25
N ALA A 99 7.09 -8.83 -0.07
CA ALA A 99 6.22 -9.99 -0.23
C ALA A 99 6.48 -10.70 -1.57
N LYS A 100 6.15 -11.99 -1.61
CA LYS A 100 6.11 -12.74 -2.86
C LYS A 100 4.89 -12.29 -3.66
N GLY A 101 5.08 -11.65 -4.81
CA GLY A 101 3.98 -11.20 -5.66
C GLY A 101 4.35 -10.05 -6.59
N SER A 102 3.37 -9.69 -7.43
CA SER A 102 3.44 -8.56 -8.36
C SER A 102 3.04 -7.23 -7.72
N LEU A 103 2.22 -7.25 -6.66
CA LEU A 103 1.81 -6.05 -5.94
C LEU A 103 2.99 -5.51 -5.12
N THR A 104 3.23 -4.21 -5.24
CA THR A 104 4.34 -3.51 -4.58
C THR A 104 3.85 -2.76 -3.34
N TRP A 105 2.74 -2.04 -3.45
CA TRP A 105 2.09 -1.35 -2.34
C TRP A 105 0.66 -0.98 -2.69
N ILE A 106 -0.14 -0.64 -1.68
CA ILE A 106 -1.45 -0.01 -1.80
C ILE A 106 -1.49 1.20 -0.88
N ALA A 107 -1.92 2.35 -1.39
CA ALA A 107 -2.20 3.54 -0.61
C ALA A 107 -3.70 3.81 -0.59
N PHE A 108 -4.20 4.23 0.57
CA PHE A 108 -5.56 4.65 0.79
C PHE A 108 -5.54 6.12 1.20
N SER A 109 -6.39 6.95 0.59
CA SER A 109 -6.47 8.38 0.87
C SER A 109 -7.92 8.82 0.89
N ALA A 110 -8.38 9.35 2.01
CA ALA A 110 -9.70 9.95 2.13
C ALA A 110 -9.66 11.38 1.58
N ILE A 111 -10.23 11.54 0.38
CA ILE A 111 -10.40 12.84 -0.26
C ILE A 111 -11.39 13.68 0.54
N ASP A 112 -12.47 13.03 1.00
CA ASP A 112 -13.45 13.58 1.93
C ASP A 112 -14.05 12.46 2.79
N SER A 113 -15.09 12.75 3.57
CA SER A 113 -15.73 11.78 4.47
C SER A 113 -16.44 10.62 3.75
N GLN A 114 -16.70 10.75 2.44
CA GLN A 114 -17.47 9.79 1.64
C GLN A 114 -16.69 9.28 0.42
N LYS A 115 -15.47 9.75 0.18
CA LYS A 115 -14.71 9.42 -1.02
C LYS A 115 -13.30 8.96 -0.68
N LEU A 116 -13.02 7.71 -1.06
CA LEU A 116 -11.70 7.11 -0.91
C LEU A 116 -11.03 7.00 -2.28
N GLU A 117 -9.80 7.48 -2.35
CA GLU A 117 -8.84 7.13 -3.38
C GLU A 117 -8.03 5.92 -2.90
N ILE A 118 -7.96 4.88 -3.72
CA ILE A 118 -7.12 3.72 -3.51
C ILE A 118 -6.16 3.61 -4.69
N VAL A 119 -4.87 3.54 -4.42
CA VAL A 119 -3.83 3.45 -5.44
C VAL A 119 -3.00 2.20 -5.18
N ALA A 120 -2.90 1.29 -6.14
CA ALA A 120 -2.09 0.08 -6.03
C ALA A 120 -1.01 0.06 -7.12
N ARG A 121 0.25 -0.08 -6.71
CA ARG A 121 1.38 -0.24 -7.65
C ARG A 121 1.73 -1.71 -7.83
N PHE A 122 1.98 -2.09 -9.07
CA PHE A 122 2.45 -3.40 -9.48
C PHE A 122 3.84 -3.28 -10.11
N LYS A 123 4.71 -4.26 -9.85
CA LYS A 123 6.04 -4.37 -10.48
C LYS A 123 5.95 -4.36 -12.00
N ASN A 124 4.90 -4.97 -12.56
CA ASN A 124 4.62 -5.08 -13.99
C ASN A 124 3.14 -4.72 -14.25
N MET A 125 2.54 -5.25 -15.32
CA MET A 125 1.09 -5.19 -15.52
C MET A 125 0.34 -5.90 -14.38
N PRO A 126 -0.80 -5.34 -13.91
CA PRO A 126 -1.66 -6.04 -12.97
C PRO A 126 -2.26 -7.31 -13.59
N PRO A 127 -2.76 -8.25 -12.78
CA PRO A 127 -3.50 -9.41 -13.26
C PRO A 127 -4.61 -9.03 -14.24
N LYS A 128 -4.80 -9.85 -15.29
CA LYS A 128 -5.73 -9.55 -16.40
C LYS A 128 -7.13 -9.20 -15.92
N HIS A 129 -7.65 -9.89 -14.90
CA HIS A 129 -8.99 -9.66 -14.34
C HIS A 129 -9.18 -8.23 -13.80
N LEU A 130 -8.12 -7.58 -13.28
CA LEU A 130 -8.18 -6.18 -12.82
C LEU A 130 -8.16 -5.19 -13.98
N THR A 131 -7.59 -5.58 -15.12
CA THR A 131 -7.44 -4.70 -16.30
C THR A 131 -8.47 -4.97 -17.39
N GLN A 132 -9.34 -5.96 -17.18
CA GLN A 132 -10.35 -6.34 -18.15
C GLN A 132 -11.31 -5.16 -18.38
N ASP A 133 -11.65 -4.93 -19.64
CA ASP A 133 -12.56 -3.87 -20.09
C ASP A 133 -12.07 -2.43 -19.87
N LEU A 134 -10.78 -2.23 -19.56
CA LEU A 134 -10.21 -0.89 -19.52
C LEU A 134 -9.97 -0.35 -20.94
N LEU A 135 -10.43 0.88 -21.19
CA LEU A 135 -10.35 1.53 -22.49
C LEU A 135 -9.30 2.64 -22.51
N PRO A 136 -8.59 2.88 -23.64
CA PRO A 136 -7.62 3.97 -23.75
C PRO A 136 -8.22 5.34 -23.47
N VAL A 137 -7.51 6.15 -22.67
CA VAL A 137 -7.86 7.55 -22.41
C VAL A 137 -6.96 8.45 -23.24
N SER A 138 -7.53 9.18 -24.19
CA SER A 138 -6.76 10.05 -25.09
C SER A 138 -6.22 11.30 -24.37
N ASN A 139 -6.96 11.83 -23.40
CA ASN A 139 -6.61 13.04 -22.65
C ASN A 139 -6.76 12.77 -21.13
N PRO A 140 -5.75 12.17 -20.47
CA PRO A 140 -5.83 11.90 -19.05
C PRO A 140 -5.80 13.21 -18.24
N SER A 141 -6.57 13.24 -17.16
CA SER A 141 -6.63 14.42 -16.28
C SER A 141 -5.29 14.67 -15.59
N LEU A 142 -4.99 15.93 -15.25
CA LEU A 142 -3.81 16.27 -14.45
C LEU A 142 -3.82 15.58 -13.09
N GLU A 143 -5.01 15.35 -12.52
CA GLU A 143 -5.17 14.64 -11.25
C GLU A 143 -4.73 13.18 -11.37
N THR A 144 -5.17 12.48 -12.41
CA THR A 144 -4.74 11.10 -12.73
C THR A 144 -3.22 11.02 -12.87
N LEU A 145 -2.63 11.97 -13.61
CA LEU A 145 -1.20 12.02 -13.84
C LEU A 145 -0.42 12.28 -12.55
N ARG A 146 -0.92 13.14 -11.66
CA ARG A 146 -0.30 13.47 -10.36
C ARG A 146 -0.45 12.35 -9.33
N ALA A 147 -1.64 11.78 -9.19
CA ALA A 147 -1.93 10.74 -8.22
C ALA A 147 -1.10 9.47 -8.46
N CYS A 148 -0.76 9.20 -9.72
CA CYS A 148 0.11 8.10 -10.10
C CYS A 148 1.56 8.54 -10.37
N ALA A 149 1.90 9.83 -10.20
CA ALA A 149 3.22 10.33 -10.57
C ALA A 149 4.32 9.65 -9.75
N SER A 150 5.29 9.09 -10.45
CA SER A 150 6.55 8.66 -9.85
C SER A 150 7.64 9.61 -10.36
N PRO A 151 8.52 10.12 -9.50
CA PRO A 151 9.65 10.93 -9.95
C PRO A 151 10.43 10.19 -11.03
N ASN A 152 10.73 10.88 -12.14
CA ASN A 152 11.51 10.37 -13.27
C ASN A 152 10.85 9.22 -14.06
N ALA A 153 9.53 9.03 -13.97
CA ALA A 153 8.81 8.07 -14.79
C ALA A 153 7.93 8.78 -15.84
N ALA A 154 8.09 8.40 -17.10
CA ALA A 154 7.20 8.82 -18.17
C ALA A 154 5.92 7.99 -18.16
N VAL A 155 4.76 8.65 -18.31
CA VAL A 155 3.48 7.97 -18.51
C VAL A 155 3.42 7.47 -19.95
N ILE A 156 3.24 6.16 -20.11
CA ILE A 156 3.19 5.51 -21.43
C ILE A 156 1.75 5.38 -21.90
N ARG A 157 0.86 5.02 -20.98
CA ARG A 157 -0.53 4.69 -21.30
C ARG A 157 -1.41 4.94 -20.10
N VAL A 158 -2.58 5.53 -20.35
CA VAL A 158 -3.67 5.59 -19.38
C VAL A 158 -4.85 4.83 -19.95
N LEU A 159 -5.40 3.92 -19.16
CA LEU A 159 -6.66 3.26 -19.43
C LEU A 159 -7.65 3.58 -18.33
N ALA A 160 -8.94 3.62 -18.64
CA ALA A 160 -9.97 3.81 -17.63
C ALA A 160 -11.24 3.05 -17.95
N LYS A 161 -12.05 2.81 -16.91
CA LYS A 161 -13.46 2.47 -17.04
C LYS A 161 -14.25 3.05 -15.88
N GLN A 162 -15.51 3.35 -16.14
CA GLN A 162 -16.45 3.61 -15.06
C GLN A 162 -16.92 2.29 -14.46
N THR A 163 -17.03 2.25 -13.15
CA THR A 163 -17.55 1.12 -12.39
C THR A 163 -18.79 1.56 -11.62
N GLN A 164 -19.58 0.61 -11.15
CA GLN A 164 -20.72 0.89 -10.27
C GLN A 164 -20.32 1.57 -8.94
N PHE A 165 -19.03 1.53 -8.57
CA PHE A 165 -18.52 2.08 -7.32
C PHE A 165 -17.75 3.39 -7.50
N GLY A 166 -17.55 3.85 -8.75
CA GLY A 166 -16.74 5.03 -9.09
C GLY A 166 -15.87 4.77 -10.32
N SER A 167 -14.67 5.37 -10.40
CA SER A 167 -13.77 5.21 -11.55
C SER A 167 -12.61 4.27 -11.24
N LEU A 168 -12.16 3.52 -12.26
CA LEU A 168 -10.91 2.77 -12.24
C LEU A 168 -10.01 3.24 -13.37
N GLU A 169 -8.79 3.63 -13.03
CA GLU A 169 -7.76 4.10 -13.94
C GLU A 169 -6.52 3.21 -13.82
N LEU A 170 -5.95 2.79 -14.95
CA LEU A 170 -4.63 2.16 -15.03
C LEU A 170 -3.68 3.17 -15.65
N VAL A 171 -2.62 3.51 -14.93
CA VAL A 171 -1.52 4.33 -15.43
C VAL A 171 -0.28 3.46 -15.54
N GLN A 172 0.16 3.23 -16.78
CA GLN A 172 1.40 2.51 -17.06
C GLN A 172 2.54 3.51 -17.22
N GLN A 173 3.63 3.27 -16.51
CA GLN A 173 4.76 4.18 -16.43
C GLN A 173 6.08 3.45 -16.66
N GLN A 174 7.06 4.19 -17.14
CA GLN A 174 8.42 3.69 -17.34
C GLN A 174 9.42 4.74 -16.89
N ASN A 175 10.36 4.31 -16.06
CA ASN A 175 11.59 5.03 -15.81
C ASN A 175 12.74 4.30 -16.54
N PRO A 176 13.98 4.83 -16.53
CA PRO A 176 15.10 4.19 -17.23
C PRO A 176 15.44 2.76 -16.76
N ARG A 177 15.01 2.35 -15.57
CA ARG A 177 15.37 1.08 -14.95
C ARG A 177 14.23 0.04 -14.97
N GLU A 178 12.99 0.50 -14.97
CA GLU A 178 11.83 -0.36 -14.83
C GLU A 178 10.58 0.22 -15.49
N LYS A 179 9.71 -0.72 -15.90
CA LYS A 179 8.36 -0.45 -16.34
C LYS A 179 7.40 -1.01 -15.30
N PHE A 180 6.50 -0.18 -14.79
CA PHE A 180 5.56 -0.55 -13.74
C PHE A 180 4.16 -0.02 -14.06
N SER A 181 3.17 -0.46 -13.31
CA SER A 181 1.79 -0.03 -13.50
C SER A 181 1.13 0.31 -12.18
N THR A 182 0.29 1.32 -12.22
CA THR A 182 -0.48 1.79 -11.07
C THR A 182 -1.96 1.70 -11.42
N LEU A 183 -2.74 1.04 -10.57
CA LEU A 183 -4.20 1.11 -10.61
C LEU A 183 -4.67 2.14 -9.59
N ARG A 184 -5.58 3.01 -9.99
CA ARG A 184 -6.20 4.03 -9.17
C ARG A 184 -7.70 3.84 -9.21
N TRP A 185 -8.30 3.62 -8.04
CA TRP A 185 -9.73 3.61 -7.85
C TRP A 185 -10.13 4.88 -7.10
N ILE A 186 -11.17 5.55 -7.57
CA ILE A 186 -11.89 6.52 -6.78
C ILE A 186 -13.24 5.91 -6.48
N VAL A 187 -13.52 5.63 -5.20
CA VAL A 187 -14.74 4.97 -4.78
C VAL A 187 -15.55 5.85 -3.84
N ASN A 188 -16.87 5.76 -3.96
CA ASN A 188 -17.76 6.30 -2.96
C ASN A 188 -17.83 5.30 -1.79
N HIS A 189 -17.43 5.74 -0.61
CA HIS A 189 -17.63 5.04 0.65
C HIS A 189 -18.96 5.49 1.27
N PRO A 190 -19.98 4.63 1.34
CA PRO A 190 -21.24 5.00 1.97
C PRO A 190 -21.00 5.23 3.48
N THR A 191 -21.31 6.42 3.97
CA THR A 191 -21.46 6.66 5.41
C THR A 191 -22.72 5.94 5.87
N ARG A 192 -22.59 4.93 6.73
CA ARG A 192 -23.72 4.38 7.48
C ARG A 192 -24.28 5.41 8.45
#